data_AF-A0A420MJN1-F1
#
_entry.id   AF-A0A420MJN1-F1
#
_cell.length_a   1.000
_cell.length_b   1.000
_cell.length_c   1.000
_cell.angle_alpha   90.00
_cell.angle_beta   90.00
_cell.angle_gamma   90.00
#
_symmetry.space_group_name_H-M   'P 1'
#
loop_
_entity.id
_entity.type
_entity.pdbx_description
1 polymer ?
#
loop_
_entity_poly.entity_id
_entity_poly.type
_entity_poly.pdbx_seq_one_letter_code
_entity_poly.pdbx_strand_id
1 'polypeptide(L)'
;MDVAIVEIRNPPLPIRFHPPDGIMTDRVFHTIVEATLDSSGERWLIDITGCQYGFRDILLPLKKYITQNNCSSYELLQPYGHTETTDQDELPRSPFFILTGGPNEQQLADIEIEKGYRRHFATLVRALFHQGLTQGSDAHFAAILDDLAHRVITHMSSYQPHLGAYQERTTH
;
A
#
# COMPACT_ATOMS: atom_id res chain seq x y z
N MET A 1 14.27 -1.38 -2.21
CA MET A 1 13.05 -1.27 -3.03
C MET A 1 12.92 0.18 -3.40
N ASP A 2 12.84 0.45 -4.68
CA ASP A 2 12.76 1.80 -5.22
C ASP A 2 11.40 1.98 -5.90
N VAL A 3 10.89 3.20 -5.93
CA VAL A 3 9.70 3.51 -6.72
C VAL A 3 10.14 3.85 -8.13
N ALA A 4 9.34 3.53 -9.13
CA ALA A 4 9.49 4.10 -10.45
C ALA A 4 8.14 4.60 -10.97
N ILE A 5 8.18 5.61 -11.83
CA ILE A 5 7.04 6.01 -12.65
C ILE A 5 7.24 5.49 -14.05
N VAL A 6 6.20 4.87 -14.60
CA VAL A 6 6.15 4.43 -15.99
C VAL A 6 4.95 5.00 -16.69
N GLU A 7 5.15 5.49 -17.92
CA GLU A 7 4.05 5.85 -18.81
C GLU A 7 3.63 4.61 -19.61
N ILE A 8 2.40 4.16 -19.42
CA ILE A 8 1.83 3.00 -20.10
C ILE A 8 1.03 3.46 -21.32
N ARG A 9 1.26 2.81 -22.46
CA ARG A 9 0.54 3.08 -23.71
C ARG A 9 -0.64 2.15 -23.94
N ASN A 10 -0.59 0.94 -23.38
CA ASN A 10 -1.64 -0.07 -23.50
C ASN A 10 -2.06 -0.55 -22.11
N PRO A 11 -2.86 0.23 -21.36
CA PRO A 11 -3.24 -0.15 -20.01
C PRO A 11 -4.10 -1.44 -20.06
N PRO A 12 -3.82 -2.43 -19.20
CA PRO A 12 -4.56 -3.71 -19.19
C PRO A 12 -6.01 -3.54 -18.72
N LEU A 13 -6.33 -2.45 -18.00
CA LEU A 13 -7.66 -2.11 -17.53
C LEU A 13 -7.91 -0.59 -17.66
N PRO A 14 -9.15 -0.16 -17.90
CA PRO A 14 -9.51 1.24 -17.79
C PRO A 14 -9.32 1.70 -16.33
N ILE A 15 -8.58 2.80 -16.16
CA ILE A 15 -8.42 3.45 -14.86
C ILE A 15 -9.78 4.03 -14.47
N ARG A 16 -10.34 3.58 -13.33
CA ARG A 16 -11.61 4.13 -12.82
C ARG A 16 -11.41 5.37 -11.96
N PHE A 17 -10.23 5.51 -11.36
CA PHE A 17 -9.86 6.70 -10.59
C PHE A 17 -9.01 7.65 -11.44
N HIS A 18 -9.67 8.56 -12.14
CA HIS A 18 -9.02 9.74 -12.68
C HIS A 18 -9.13 10.85 -11.63
N PRO A 19 -8.04 11.29 -10.97
CA PRO A 19 -8.12 12.49 -10.15
C PRO A 19 -8.59 13.65 -11.04
N PRO A 20 -9.64 14.40 -10.64
CA PRO A 20 -10.31 15.39 -11.49
C PRO A 20 -9.38 16.46 -12.08
N ASP A 21 -8.24 16.72 -11.44
CA ASP A 21 -7.29 17.79 -11.78
C ASP A 21 -5.92 17.27 -12.27
N GLY A 22 -5.84 16.00 -12.69
CA GLY A 22 -4.61 15.43 -13.25
C GLY A 22 -4.26 16.08 -14.59
N ILE A 23 -3.18 16.86 -14.62
CA ILE A 23 -2.65 17.67 -15.76
C ILE A 23 -2.38 16.86 -17.06
N MET A 24 -2.56 15.53 -17.07
CA MET A 24 -2.23 14.66 -18.21
C MET A 24 -3.38 13.69 -18.54
N THR A 25 -4.51 14.22 -19.03
CA THR A 25 -5.70 13.43 -19.39
C THR A 25 -5.48 12.47 -20.57
N ASP A 26 -4.39 12.64 -21.32
CA ASP A 26 -3.99 11.85 -22.49
C ASP A 26 -2.91 10.80 -22.19
N ARG A 27 -2.34 10.80 -20.97
CA ARG A 27 -1.24 9.91 -20.58
C ARG A 27 -1.59 9.12 -19.34
N VAL A 28 -1.21 7.84 -19.35
CA VAL A 28 -1.46 6.92 -18.24
C VAL A 28 -0.13 6.68 -17.53
N PHE A 29 0.05 7.32 -16.37
CA PHE A 29 1.22 7.11 -15.51
C PHE A 29 0.88 6.12 -14.40
N HIS A 30 1.74 5.13 -14.23
CA HIS A 30 1.65 4.16 -13.14
C HIS A 30 2.83 4.33 -12.20
N THR A 31 2.54 4.26 -10.91
CA THR A 31 3.56 4.10 -9.87
C THR A 31 3.78 2.61 -9.67
N ILE A 32 5.02 2.18 -9.82
CA ILE A 32 5.44 0.79 -9.62
C ILE A 32 6.53 0.74 -8.55
N VAL A 33 6.62 -0.38 -7.83
CA VAL A 33 7.74 -0.65 -6.92
C VAL A 33 8.68 -1.62 -7.60
N GLU A 34 9.94 -1.24 -7.70
CA GLU A 34 11.02 -2.12 -8.12
C GLU A 34 11.61 -2.83 -6.91
N ALA A 35 11.58 -4.16 -7.00
CA ALA A 35 12.25 -5.07 -6.09
C ALA A 35 13.46 -5.69 -6.79
N THR A 36 14.62 -5.55 -6.18
CA THR A 36 15.84 -6.21 -6.63
C THR A 36 16.12 -7.40 -5.71
N LEU A 37 16.49 -8.54 -6.27
CA LEU A 37 17.03 -9.64 -5.47
C LEU A 37 18.55 -9.44 -5.37
N ASP A 38 19.02 -9.16 -4.15
CA ASP A 38 20.41 -8.74 -3.85
C ASP A 38 21.49 -9.69 -4.44
N SER A 39 21.16 -10.96 -4.66
CA SER A 39 22.09 -12.00 -5.12
C SER A 39 22.06 -12.31 -6.62
N SER A 40 21.02 -11.91 -7.36
CA SER A 40 20.85 -12.31 -8.77
C SER A 40 20.91 -11.15 -9.76
N GLY A 41 20.86 -9.90 -9.29
CA GLY A 41 20.71 -8.72 -10.15
C GLY A 41 19.38 -8.67 -10.90
N GLU A 42 18.47 -9.61 -10.61
CA GLU A 42 17.14 -9.64 -11.19
C GLU A 42 16.31 -8.50 -10.61
N ARG A 43 15.59 -7.83 -11.51
CA ARG A 43 14.69 -6.74 -11.20
C ARG A 43 13.26 -7.16 -11.46
N TRP A 44 12.45 -7.04 -10.43
CA TRP A 44 11.05 -7.41 -10.39
C TRP A 44 10.23 -6.18 -10.11
N LEU A 45 9.02 -6.14 -10.65
CA LEU A 45 8.09 -5.05 -10.46
C LEU A 45 6.83 -5.51 -9.75
N ILE A 46 6.40 -4.68 -8.82
CA ILE A 46 5.09 -4.72 -8.18
C ILE A 46 4.31 -3.51 -8.68
N ASP A 47 3.28 -3.75 -9.50
CA ASP A 47 2.38 -2.69 -9.94
C ASP A 47 1.32 -2.43 -8.86
N ILE A 48 1.54 -1.37 -8.09
CA ILE A 48 0.62 -0.95 -7.01
C ILE A 48 -0.52 -0.06 -7.52
N THR A 49 -0.54 0.31 -8.80
CA THR A 49 -1.64 1.10 -9.39
C THR A 49 -2.85 0.18 -9.66
N GLY A 50 -2.61 -1.11 -9.89
CA GLY A 50 -3.65 -2.14 -10.00
C GLY A 50 -4.36 -2.51 -8.70
N CYS A 51 -3.87 -2.05 -7.53
CA CYS A 51 -4.41 -2.37 -6.20
C CYS A 51 -5.91 -2.13 -6.07
N GLN A 52 -6.46 -1.13 -6.77
CA GLN A 52 -7.90 -0.83 -6.77
C GLN A 52 -8.77 -2.00 -7.29
N TYR A 53 -8.18 -2.97 -8.00
CA TYR A 53 -8.84 -4.17 -8.53
C TYR A 53 -8.31 -5.47 -7.93
N GLY A 54 -7.52 -5.38 -6.85
CA GLY A 54 -6.78 -6.48 -6.28
C GLY A 54 -5.44 -6.73 -6.99
N PHE A 55 -4.50 -7.34 -6.27
CA PHE A 55 -3.18 -7.65 -6.79
C PHE A 55 -3.21 -8.93 -7.64
N ARG A 56 -3.43 -8.81 -8.96
CA ARG A 56 -3.54 -9.99 -9.84
C ARG A 56 -2.17 -10.52 -10.29
N ASP A 57 -1.19 -9.65 -10.49
CA ASP A 57 0.17 -10.00 -10.90
C ASP A 57 1.18 -9.21 -10.03
N ILE A 58 1.43 -9.69 -8.81
CA ILE A 58 2.25 -8.97 -7.81
C ILE A 58 3.71 -8.83 -8.26
N LEU A 59 4.23 -9.75 -9.07
CA LEU A 59 5.66 -9.81 -9.35
C LEU A 59 5.93 -10.20 -10.81
N LEU A 60 6.29 -9.23 -11.65
CA LEU A 60 6.71 -9.48 -13.03
C LEU A 60 8.17 -9.04 -13.22
N PRO A 61 8.99 -9.79 -14.00
CA PRO A 61 10.31 -9.31 -14.38
C PRO A 61 10.19 -7.96 -15.09
N LEU A 62 11.03 -6.99 -14.73
CA LEU A 62 10.97 -5.61 -15.24
C LEU A 62 10.87 -5.57 -16.77
N LYS A 63 11.73 -6.33 -17.46
CA LYS A 63 11.75 -6.38 -18.93
C LYS A 63 10.41 -6.86 -19.51
N LYS A 64 9.80 -7.87 -18.90
CA LYS A 64 8.51 -8.42 -19.35
C LYS A 64 7.40 -7.38 -19.20
N TYR A 65 7.34 -6.70 -18.05
CA TYR A 65 6.36 -5.67 -17.79
C TYR A 65 6.46 -4.50 -18.78
N ILE A 66 7.68 -3.98 -19.02
CA ILE A 66 7.90 -2.87 -19.96
C ILE A 66 7.48 -3.24 -21.38
N THR A 67 7.81 -4.45 -21.83
CA THR A 67 7.43 -4.92 -23.17
C THR A 67 5.92 -5.13 -23.31
N GLN A 68 5.27 -5.76 -22.31
CA GLN A 68 3.84 -6.05 -22.37
C GLN A 68 2.96 -4.79 -22.34
N ASN A 69 3.35 -3.81 -21.52
CA ASN A 69 2.59 -2.55 -21.36
C ASN A 69 3.04 -1.46 -22.35
N ASN A 70 4.03 -1.75 -23.20
CA ASN A 70 4.61 -0.83 -24.16
C ASN A 70 5.00 0.51 -23.51
N CYS A 71 5.71 0.44 -22.37
CA CYS A 71 6.02 1.63 -21.58
C CYS A 71 6.95 2.56 -22.37
N SER A 72 6.58 3.84 -22.48
CA SER A 72 7.36 4.85 -23.22
C SER A 72 8.38 5.60 -22.38
N SER A 73 8.26 5.51 -21.05
CA SER A 73 9.23 6.08 -20.12
C SER A 73 9.36 5.19 -18.88
N TYR A 74 10.54 5.24 -18.29
CA TYR A 74 10.86 4.64 -17.00
C TYR A 74 11.79 5.60 -16.27
N GLU A 75 11.31 6.12 -15.15
CA GLU A 75 12.08 7.00 -14.27
C GLU A 75 12.18 6.32 -12.92
N LEU A 76 13.39 5.85 -12.58
CA LEU A 76 13.68 5.34 -11.24
C LEU A 76 13.66 6.54 -10.28
N LEU A 77 12.77 6.47 -9.31
CA LEU A 77 12.59 7.48 -8.28
C LEU A 77 13.35 7.13 -7.02
N GLN A 78 13.12 7.93 -5.99
CA GLN A 78 13.71 7.78 -4.67
C GLN A 78 13.38 6.41 -4.04
N PRO A 79 14.22 5.95 -3.09
CA PRO A 79 13.93 4.77 -2.29
C PRO A 79 12.53 4.85 -1.68
N TYR A 80 11.79 3.74 -1.72
CA TYR A 80 10.45 3.68 -1.11
C TYR A 80 10.58 3.70 0.42
N GLY A 81 10.50 4.89 1.01
CA GLY A 81 10.59 5.11 2.46
C GLY A 81 9.25 5.12 3.19
N HIS A 82 8.14 4.86 2.50
CA HIS A 82 6.82 4.87 3.11
C HIS A 82 6.61 3.65 4.02
N THR A 83 5.94 3.87 5.14
CA THR A 83 5.54 2.88 6.13
C THR A 83 4.04 2.62 6.04
N GLU A 84 3.54 1.69 6.83
CA GLU A 84 2.11 1.38 6.91
C GLU A 84 1.21 2.58 7.32
N THR A 85 1.79 3.67 7.86
CA THR A 85 1.02 4.88 8.26
C THR A 85 1.38 6.14 7.50
N THR A 86 2.29 6.11 6.53
CA THR A 86 2.82 7.36 5.97
C THR A 86 1.77 8.22 5.28
N ASP A 87 0.79 7.64 4.58
CA ASP A 87 -0.35 8.38 4.02
C ASP A 87 -1.19 9.08 5.10
N GLN A 88 -1.41 8.40 6.22
CA GLN A 88 -2.13 8.96 7.38
C GLN A 88 -1.33 10.07 8.08
N ASP A 89 0.01 9.96 8.10
CA ASP A 89 0.90 10.98 8.65
C ASP A 89 0.98 12.23 7.75
N GLU A 90 0.77 12.06 6.44
CA GLU A 90 0.78 13.13 5.43
C GLU A 90 -0.58 13.80 5.24
N LEU A 91 -1.69 13.09 5.49
CA LEU A 91 -3.05 13.59 5.26
C LEU A 91 -3.32 14.94 5.94
N PRO A 92 -2.99 15.15 7.25
CA PRO A 92 -3.17 16.44 7.91
C PRO A 92 -2.30 17.57 7.32
N ARG A 93 -1.22 17.21 6.62
CA ARG A 93 -0.27 18.14 5.98
C ARG A 93 -0.61 18.40 4.51
N SER A 94 -1.65 17.75 3.98
CA SER A 94 -2.02 17.93 2.59
C SER A 94 -2.57 19.35 2.35
N PRO A 95 -2.30 19.95 1.17
CA PRO A 95 -2.82 21.27 0.83
C PRO A 95 -4.34 21.37 0.95
N PHE A 96 -5.06 20.29 0.66
CA PHE A 96 -6.53 20.24 0.79
C PHE A 96 -6.99 20.49 2.23
N PHE A 97 -6.38 19.82 3.21
CA PHE A 97 -6.71 20.04 4.61
C PHE A 97 -6.23 21.40 5.12
N ILE A 98 -5.05 21.85 4.70
CA ILE A 98 -4.53 23.18 5.07
C ILE A 98 -5.49 24.29 4.59
N LEU A 99 -6.02 24.17 3.38
CA LEU A 99 -6.92 25.17 2.78
C LEU A 99 -8.35 25.11 3.34
N THR A 100 -8.76 24.00 3.96
CA THR A 100 -10.10 23.81 4.51
C THR A 100 -10.16 23.95 6.04
N GLY A 101 -9.10 24.45 6.67
CA GLY A 101 -9.05 24.71 8.13
C GLY A 101 -8.49 23.56 8.97
N GLY A 102 -7.91 22.55 8.34
CA GLY A 102 -7.29 21.39 8.97
C GLY A 102 -8.31 20.34 9.45
N PRO A 103 -7.85 19.13 9.79
CA PRO A 103 -8.70 18.15 10.45
C PRO A 103 -9.07 18.64 11.86
N ASN A 104 -10.33 18.44 12.25
CA ASN A 104 -10.78 18.69 13.61
C ASN A 104 -10.26 17.61 14.59
N GLU A 105 -10.48 17.80 15.89
CA GLU A 105 -10.01 16.88 16.94
C GLU A 105 -10.51 15.44 16.75
N GLN A 106 -11.75 15.26 16.33
CA GLN A 106 -12.31 13.93 16.05
C GLN A 106 -11.62 13.28 14.86
N GLN A 107 -11.41 14.01 13.77
CA GLN A 107 -10.71 13.50 12.58
C GLN A 107 -9.26 13.13 12.90
N LEU A 108 -8.57 13.90 13.73
CA LEU A 108 -7.23 13.55 14.21
C LEU A 108 -7.25 12.28 15.07
N ALA A 109 -8.26 12.11 15.93
CA ALA A 109 -8.43 10.90 16.72
C ALA A 109 -8.70 9.67 15.83
N ASP A 110 -9.56 9.81 14.82
CA ASP A 110 -9.87 8.74 13.86
C ASP A 110 -8.62 8.33 13.07
N ILE A 111 -7.80 9.30 12.63
CA ILE A 111 -6.51 9.06 11.98
C ILE A 111 -5.57 8.26 12.90
N GLU A 112 -5.45 8.62 14.18
CA GLU A 112 -4.59 7.89 15.12
C GLU A 112 -5.11 6.47 15.41
N ILE A 113 -6.42 6.27 15.48
CA ILE A 113 -7.04 4.95 15.60
C ILE A 113 -6.69 4.09 14.39
N GLU A 114 -6.86 4.64 13.17
CA GLU A 114 -6.53 3.94 11.93
C GLU A 114 -5.03 3.58 11.87
N LYS A 115 -4.15 4.51 12.21
CA LYS A 115 -2.70 4.28 12.32
C LYS A 115 -2.40 3.12 13.28
N GLY A 116 -3.11 3.06 14.41
CA GLY A 116 -3.05 1.96 15.36
C GLY A 116 -3.36 0.60 14.73
N TYR A 117 -4.52 0.49 14.07
CA TYR A 117 -4.93 -0.73 13.39
C TYR A 117 -3.94 -1.17 12.30
N ARG A 118 -3.43 -0.22 11.50
CA ARG A 118 -2.46 -0.51 10.43
C ARG A 118 -1.14 -1.05 10.97
N ARG A 119 -0.60 -0.45 12.04
CA ARG A 119 0.60 -0.95 12.73
C ARG A 119 0.39 -2.33 13.35
N HIS A 120 -0.79 -2.55 13.93
CA HIS A 120 -1.15 -3.84 14.51
C HIS A 120 -1.20 -4.93 13.44
N PHE A 121 -1.84 -4.66 12.31
CA PHE A 121 -1.83 -5.57 11.15
C PHE A 121 -0.41 -5.82 10.63
N ALA A 122 0.39 -4.77 10.46
CA ALA A 122 1.78 -4.89 10.00
C ALA A 122 2.63 -5.77 10.94
N THR A 123 2.34 -5.76 12.24
CA THR A 123 3.01 -6.64 13.22
C THR A 123 2.74 -8.11 12.95
N LEU A 124 1.49 -8.49 12.61
CA LEU A 124 1.16 -9.86 12.21
C LEU A 124 1.91 -10.27 10.95
N VAL A 125 1.91 -9.41 9.93
CA VAL A 125 2.60 -9.68 8.65
C VAL A 125 4.09 -9.92 8.88
N ARG A 126 4.74 -9.06 9.69
CA ARG A 126 6.15 -9.24 10.08
C ARG A 126 6.36 -10.57 10.82
N ALA A 127 5.50 -10.91 11.76
CA ALA A 127 5.60 -12.18 12.50
C ALA A 127 5.48 -13.40 11.58
N LEU A 128 4.53 -13.40 10.63
CA LEU A 128 4.36 -14.47 9.64
C LEU A 128 5.60 -14.61 8.75
N PHE A 129 6.16 -13.48 8.29
CA PHE A 129 7.38 -13.49 7.49
C PHE A 129 8.56 -14.10 8.26
N HIS A 130 8.75 -13.70 9.52
CA HIS A 130 9.81 -14.23 10.39
C HIS A 130 9.61 -15.71 10.75
N GLN A 131 8.37 -16.20 10.76
CA GLN A 131 8.06 -17.62 10.92
C GLN A 131 8.36 -18.45 9.66
N GLY A 132 8.85 -17.82 8.60
CA GLY A 132 9.22 -18.52 7.37
C GLY A 132 8.06 -18.64 6.40
N LEU A 133 7.13 -17.67 6.35
CA LEU A 133 6.09 -17.64 5.30
C LEU A 133 6.68 -17.81 3.88
N THR A 134 7.89 -17.29 3.65
CA THR A 134 8.60 -17.40 2.38
C THR A 134 9.61 -18.55 2.32
N GLN A 135 9.58 -19.44 3.31
CA GLN A 135 10.51 -20.56 3.47
C GLN A 135 9.74 -21.88 3.46
N GLY A 136 10.36 -22.95 2.97
CA GLY A 136 9.72 -24.27 2.90
C GLY A 136 9.04 -24.55 1.57
N SER A 137 8.22 -25.60 1.52
CA SER A 137 7.57 -26.08 0.29
C SER A 137 6.24 -25.37 0.03
N ASP A 138 5.74 -25.48 -1.20
CA ASP A 138 4.41 -24.97 -1.60
C ASP A 138 3.29 -25.47 -0.67
N ALA A 139 3.40 -26.72 -0.17
CA ALA A 139 2.45 -27.29 0.78
C ALA A 139 2.48 -26.59 2.15
N HIS A 140 3.67 -26.18 2.62
CA HIS A 140 3.82 -25.40 3.85
C HIS A 140 3.19 -24.01 3.68
N PHE A 141 3.45 -23.36 2.54
CA PHE A 141 2.86 -22.07 2.21
C PHE A 141 1.32 -22.15 2.12
N ALA A 142 0.77 -23.16 1.44
CA ALA A 142 -0.67 -23.38 1.34
C ALA A 142 -1.32 -23.58 2.73
N ALA A 143 -0.70 -24.35 3.61
CA ALA A 143 -1.19 -24.55 4.98
C ALA A 143 -1.20 -23.23 5.80
N ILE A 144 -0.21 -22.35 5.62
CA ILE A 144 -0.22 -21.03 6.25
C ILE A 144 -1.34 -20.16 5.68
N LEU A 145 -1.56 -20.20 4.36
CA LEU A 145 -2.61 -19.43 3.70
C LEU A 145 -4.02 -19.86 4.15
N ASP A 146 -4.27 -21.17 4.29
CA ASP A 146 -5.56 -21.69 4.75
C ASP A 146 -5.93 -21.16 6.15
N ASP A 147 -4.95 -21.00 7.04
CA ASP A 147 -5.13 -20.48 8.40
C ASP A 147 -5.04 -18.94 8.48
N LEU A 148 -4.57 -18.28 7.41
CA LEU A 148 -4.26 -16.85 7.42
C LEU A 148 -5.48 -15.99 7.76
N ALA A 149 -6.64 -16.30 7.18
CA ALA A 149 -7.87 -15.55 7.44
C ALA A 149 -8.24 -15.59 8.93
N HIS A 150 -8.16 -16.77 9.55
CA HIS A 150 -8.46 -16.93 10.98
C HIS A 150 -7.46 -16.19 11.86
N ARG A 151 -6.16 -16.24 11.53
CA ARG A 151 -5.11 -15.48 12.22
C ARG A 151 -5.33 -13.98 12.12
N VAL A 152 -5.65 -13.48 10.92
CA VAL A 152 -5.93 -12.05 10.71
C VAL A 152 -7.13 -11.62 11.54
N ILE A 153 -8.23 -12.36 11.48
CA ILE A 153 -9.44 -12.03 12.27
C ILE A 153 -9.11 -12.01 13.76
N THR A 154 -8.46 -13.05 14.26
CA THR A 154 -8.10 -13.17 15.69
C THR A 154 -7.17 -12.04 16.13
N HIS A 155 -6.13 -11.78 15.36
CA HIS A 155 -5.15 -10.74 15.65
C HIS A 155 -5.80 -9.36 15.62
N MET A 156 -6.54 -9.02 14.57
CA MET A 156 -7.19 -7.71 14.44
C MET A 156 -8.25 -7.49 15.52
N SER A 157 -8.96 -8.54 15.94
CA SER A 157 -9.97 -8.44 17.01
C SER A 157 -9.37 -8.19 18.39
N SER A 158 -8.09 -8.52 18.60
CA SER A 158 -7.39 -8.27 19.86
C SER A 158 -6.91 -6.83 20.03
N TYR A 159 -6.94 -6.02 18.97
CA TYR A 159 -6.49 -4.64 19.04
C TYR A 159 -7.50 -3.76 19.76
N GLN A 160 -7.05 -3.09 20.82
CA GLN A 160 -7.81 -2.04 21.49
C GLN A 160 -7.10 -0.71 21.23
N PRO A 161 -7.63 0.16 20.35
CA PRO A 161 -7.04 1.47 20.16
C PRO A 161 -7.14 2.26 21.47
N HIS A 162 -6.09 3.00 21.80
CA HIS A 162 -6.15 3.96 22.90
C HIS A 162 -7.09 5.10 22.49
N LEU A 163 -8.34 5.02 22.95
CA LEU A 163 -9.26 6.14 22.97
C LEU A 163 -8.72 7.12 24.01
N GLY A 164 -7.91 8.09 23.59
CA GLY A 164 -7.62 9.26 24.43
C GLY A 164 -8.93 9.81 24.96
N ALA A 165 -8.97 10.21 26.23
CA ALA A 165 -10.17 10.54 27.00
C ALA A 165 -11.15 11.50 26.29
N TYR A 166 -12.06 10.93 25.50
CA TYR A 166 -13.27 11.59 25.03
C TYR A 166 -14.46 10.86 25.63
N GLN A 167 -14.52 10.86 26.97
CA GLN A 167 -15.79 10.64 27.64
C GLN A 167 -16.69 11.82 27.30
N GLU A 168 -17.84 11.47 26.72
CA GLU A 168 -19.00 12.30 26.42
C GLU A 168 -19.09 13.55 27.30
N ARG A 169 -18.96 14.74 26.69
CA ARG A 169 -19.71 15.89 27.21
C ARG A 169 -21.18 15.64 26.89
N THR A 170 -21.83 14.85 27.73
CA THR A 170 -23.28 14.85 27.84
C THR A 170 -23.68 16.27 28.25
N THR A 171 -24.23 17.01 27.31
CA THR A 171 -24.84 18.32 27.55
C THR A 171 -26.09 18.10 28.40
N HIS A 172 -26.05 18.58 29.65
CA HIS A 172 -27.23 18.80 30.48
C HIS A 172 -27.97 20.07 30.07
#